data_AF-A0A529XT85-F1
#
_entry.id   AF-A0A529XT85-F1
#
_cell.length_a   1.000
_cell.length_b   1.000
_cell.length_c   1.000
_cell.angle_alpha   90.00
_cell.angle_beta   90.00
_cell.angle_gamma   90.00
#
_symmetry.space_group_name_H-M   'P 1'
#
loop_
_entity.id
_entity.type
_entity.pdbx_description
1 polymer ?
#
loop_
_entity_poly.entity_id
_entity_poly.type
_entity_poly.pdbx_seq_one_letter_code
_entity_poly.pdbx_strand_id
1 'polypeptide(L)'
;DDGPARSRKVTLILDDKTRDASMPGLSDLLSGTIKVAIDKSGEDAQQVSADLTNARLDIPWAGWSKGAGIPAKVAFNMAKSGSTTTLSDFALDGKSFSIDGNVTLVNGALSAARFSKVALNRGDDVAVSVKRAGKSYAVDVSGASLDARSLIKQFTSDVDTATKGAGSDAISVSADVASLTGFHDEVLSNLKLEYSAAGSRVNGLNVTAAASSGAPITINNTTSEGGRVLRVKSADA
;
A
#
# COMPACT_ATOMS: atom_id res chain seq x y z
N ASP A 1 -6.21 38.04 30.63
CA ASP A 1 -6.21 38.57 29.26
C ASP A 1 -5.73 37.43 28.37
N ASP A 2 -6.62 36.50 28.06
CA ASP A 2 -6.30 35.37 27.18
C ASP A 2 -6.62 35.80 25.75
N GLY A 3 -5.58 36.29 25.06
CA GLY A 3 -5.65 36.60 23.64
C GLY A 3 -6.13 35.39 22.83
N PRO A 4 -6.71 35.61 21.64
CA PRO A 4 -7.29 34.54 20.83
C PRO A 4 -6.26 33.43 20.58
N ALA A 5 -6.73 32.18 20.60
CA ALA A 5 -5.91 31.00 20.32
C ALA A 5 -5.10 31.21 19.04
N ARG A 6 -3.78 30.98 19.11
CA ARG A 6 -2.86 31.18 17.99
C ARG A 6 -3.18 30.20 16.85
N SER A 7 -4.09 30.57 15.95
CA SER A 7 -4.30 29.83 14.70
C SER A 7 -3.11 30.09 13.77
N ARG A 8 -2.36 29.03 13.46
CA ARG A 8 -1.23 29.09 12.52
C ARG A 8 -1.49 28.14 11.36
N LYS A 9 -2.37 28.57 10.46
CA LYS A 9 -2.57 27.93 9.16
C LYS A 9 -1.38 28.28 8.24
N VAL A 10 -0.71 27.26 7.74
CA VAL A 10 0.45 27.42 6.84
C VAL A 10 0.14 26.68 5.55
N THR A 11 0.33 27.34 4.41
CA THR A 11 0.27 26.72 3.08
C THR A 11 1.65 26.76 2.44
N LEU A 12 2.09 25.62 1.91
CA LEU A 12 3.40 25.44 1.29
C LEU A 12 3.22 24.79 -0.07
N ILE A 13 4.05 25.17 -1.03
CA ILE A 13 4.21 24.43 -2.28
C ILE A 13 5.55 23.71 -2.17
N LEU A 14 5.54 22.38 -2.26
CA LEU A 14 6.72 21.55 -2.12
C LEU A 14 7.04 20.91 -3.47
N ASP A 15 8.24 21.18 -3.98
CA ASP A 15 8.84 20.44 -5.08
C ASP A 15 9.56 19.19 -4.55
N ASP A 16 10.12 18.39 -5.46
CA ASP A 16 10.80 17.13 -5.10
C ASP A 16 11.95 17.38 -4.13
N LYS A 17 12.81 18.36 -4.42
CA LYS A 17 13.97 18.69 -3.59
C LYS A 17 13.57 19.05 -2.15
N THR A 18 12.55 19.89 -2.00
CA THR A 18 12.10 20.35 -0.68
C THR A 18 11.36 19.24 0.07
N ARG A 19 10.56 18.44 -0.64
CA ARG A 19 9.87 17.28 -0.07
C ARG A 19 10.87 16.24 0.43
N ASP A 20 11.87 15.89 -0.37
CA ASP A 20 12.87 14.87 -0.01
C ASP A 20 13.67 15.28 1.25
N ALA A 21 13.96 16.58 1.39
CA ALA A 21 14.65 17.12 2.56
C ALA A 21 13.80 17.14 3.84
N SER A 22 12.47 17.27 3.71
CA SER A 22 11.55 17.44 4.85
C SER A 22 10.73 16.19 5.18
N MET A 23 10.58 15.27 4.23
CA MET A 23 9.77 14.05 4.29
C MET A 23 10.58 12.88 3.68
N PRO A 24 11.71 12.49 4.29
CA PRO A 24 12.56 11.43 3.74
C PRO A 24 11.80 10.10 3.62
N GLY A 25 12.04 9.39 2.52
CA GLY A 25 11.40 8.10 2.22
C GLY A 25 10.09 8.20 1.43
N LEU A 26 9.58 9.40 1.17
CA LEU A 26 8.37 9.61 0.37
C LEU A 26 8.65 9.60 -1.15
N SER A 27 9.91 9.78 -1.56
CA SER A 27 10.34 9.93 -2.96
C SER A 27 10.02 8.73 -3.85
N ASP A 28 9.95 7.53 -3.28
CA ASP A 28 9.57 6.30 -4.00
C ASP A 28 8.07 6.22 -4.29
N LEU A 29 7.26 6.98 -3.54
CA LEU A 29 5.80 6.99 -3.64
C LEU A 29 5.26 8.22 -4.33
N LEU A 30 5.97 9.35 -4.28
CA LEU A 30 5.46 10.64 -4.71
C LEU A 30 6.54 11.44 -5.42
N SER A 31 6.22 11.95 -6.61
CA SER A 31 7.05 12.87 -7.39
C SER A 31 6.23 14.00 -7.98
N GLY A 32 6.87 15.12 -8.31
CA GLY A 32 6.21 16.35 -8.73
C GLY A 32 5.73 17.23 -7.57
N THR A 33 5.14 18.37 -7.94
CA THR A 33 4.80 19.41 -6.97
C THR A 33 3.48 19.13 -6.25
N ILE A 34 3.47 19.34 -4.93
CA ILE A 34 2.27 19.29 -4.09
C ILE A 34 2.01 20.62 -3.39
N LYS A 35 0.75 20.93 -3.13
CA LYS A 35 0.37 22.05 -2.24
C LYS A 35 -0.12 21.48 -0.92
N VAL A 36 0.60 21.77 0.16
CA VAL A 36 0.32 21.28 1.51
C VAL A 36 -0.26 22.40 2.36
N ALA A 37 -1.35 22.13 3.07
CA ALA A 37 -1.89 22.98 4.11
C ALA A 37 -1.77 22.29 5.48
N ILE A 38 -1.25 23.01 6.46
CA ILE A 38 -1.07 22.54 7.83
C ILE A 38 -1.82 23.49 8.76
N ASP A 39 -2.76 22.96 9.53
CA ASP A 39 -3.39 23.66 10.63
C ASP A 39 -2.77 23.21 11.96
N LYS A 40 -2.16 24.16 12.68
CA LYS A 40 -1.54 23.95 13.99
C LYS A 40 -2.39 24.49 15.15
N SER A 41 -3.68 24.73 14.92
CA SER A 41 -4.58 25.23 15.98
C SER A 41 -4.93 24.19 17.04
N GLY A 42 -4.71 22.89 16.79
CA GLY A 42 -4.87 21.83 17.78
C GLY A 42 -3.68 21.74 18.74
N GLU A 43 -3.94 21.47 20.03
CA GLU A 43 -2.88 21.37 21.05
C GLU A 43 -1.97 20.15 20.84
N ASP A 44 -2.54 18.99 20.48
CA ASP A 44 -1.80 17.71 20.43
C ASP A 44 -1.60 17.14 19.02
N ALA A 45 -2.38 17.59 18.03
CA ALA A 45 -2.34 17.11 16.66
C ALA A 45 -2.43 18.25 15.65
N GLN A 46 -1.69 18.11 14.55
CA GLN A 46 -1.70 19.03 13.42
C GLN A 46 -2.56 18.42 12.31
N GLN A 47 -3.57 19.14 11.86
CA GLN A 47 -4.32 18.70 10.69
C GLN A 47 -3.50 19.02 9.44
N VAL A 48 -3.21 18.00 8.64
CA VAL A 48 -2.45 18.13 7.40
C VAL A 48 -3.35 17.74 6.23
N SER A 49 -3.29 18.52 5.16
CA SER A 49 -3.89 18.16 3.88
C SER A 49 -2.97 18.54 2.74
N ALA A 50 -3.03 17.80 1.63
CA ALA A 50 -2.29 18.15 0.43
C ALA A 50 -3.11 17.90 -0.84
N ASP A 51 -2.99 18.83 -1.78
CA ASP A 51 -3.43 18.66 -3.16
C ASP A 51 -2.31 17.94 -3.94
N LEU A 52 -2.66 16.77 -4.48
CA LEU A 52 -1.77 15.87 -5.21
C LEU A 52 -2.05 15.89 -6.72
N THR A 53 -2.86 16.82 -7.21
CA THR A 53 -3.27 16.89 -8.63
C THR A 53 -2.07 16.96 -9.56
N ASN A 54 -1.07 17.80 -9.24
CA ASN A 54 0.12 17.99 -10.05
C ASN A 54 1.26 17.00 -9.75
N ALA A 55 1.06 16.10 -8.80
CA ALA A 55 2.03 15.07 -8.43
C ALA A 55 1.69 13.74 -9.11
N ARG A 56 2.71 12.94 -9.37
CA ARG A 56 2.56 11.51 -9.65
C ARG A 56 2.65 10.75 -8.33
N LEU A 57 1.68 9.89 -8.08
CA LEU A 57 1.69 8.96 -6.96
C LEU A 57 1.96 7.56 -7.50
N ASP A 58 2.94 6.87 -6.96
CA ASP A 58 3.31 5.51 -7.32
C ASP A 58 3.16 4.62 -6.09
N ILE A 59 2.61 3.43 -6.27
CA ILE A 59 2.62 2.36 -5.27
C ILE A 59 3.33 1.20 -5.96
N PRO A 60 4.68 1.21 -5.96
CA PRO A 60 5.45 0.28 -6.77
C PRO A 60 5.04 -1.15 -6.52
N TRP A 61 4.96 -1.58 -5.25
CA TRP A 61 4.58 -2.93 -4.83
C TRP A 61 3.15 -3.36 -5.18
N ALA A 62 2.28 -2.42 -5.57
CA ALA A 62 0.92 -2.72 -6.05
C ALA A 62 0.80 -2.63 -7.59
N GLY A 63 1.89 -2.26 -8.29
CA GLY A 63 1.90 -2.08 -9.74
C GLY A 63 1.01 -0.93 -10.18
N TRP A 64 0.74 0.00 -9.26
CA TRP A 64 -0.27 1.03 -9.43
C TRP A 64 0.35 2.41 -9.42
N SER A 65 -0.22 3.32 -10.21
CA SER A 65 0.15 4.73 -10.19
C SER A 65 -1.02 5.63 -10.55
N LYS A 66 -0.97 6.86 -10.05
CA LYS A 66 -1.75 8.01 -10.48
C LYS A 66 -0.82 8.98 -11.20
N GLY A 67 -1.10 9.27 -12.46
CA GLY A 67 -0.38 10.31 -13.21
C GLY A 67 -0.59 11.73 -12.68
N ALA A 68 0.32 12.64 -13.03
CA ALA A 68 0.13 14.07 -12.83
C ALA A 68 -1.04 14.60 -13.69
N GLY A 69 -1.73 15.62 -13.19
CA GLY A 69 -2.96 16.17 -13.78
C GLY A 69 -4.24 15.45 -13.37
N ILE A 70 -4.17 14.27 -12.75
CA ILE A 70 -5.33 13.57 -12.21
C ILE A 70 -5.61 14.08 -10.79
N PRO A 71 -6.81 14.66 -10.53
CA PRO A 71 -7.16 15.21 -9.22
C PRO A 71 -7.09 14.16 -8.12
N ALA A 72 -6.40 14.51 -7.05
CA ALA A 72 -6.33 13.73 -5.82
C ALA A 72 -5.96 14.61 -4.64
N LYS A 73 -6.41 14.22 -3.45
CA LYS A 73 -6.08 14.89 -2.20
C LYS A 73 -5.71 13.85 -1.14
N VAL A 74 -4.88 14.24 -0.19
CA VAL A 74 -4.65 13.48 1.03
C VAL A 74 -4.91 14.35 2.24
N ALA A 75 -5.47 13.79 3.31
CA ALA A 75 -5.64 14.45 4.60
C ALA A 75 -5.39 13.47 5.75
N PHE A 76 -4.89 13.97 6.88
CA PHE A 76 -4.70 13.21 8.12
C PHE A 76 -4.47 14.15 9.30
N ASN A 77 -4.67 13.63 10.51
CA ASN A 77 -4.25 14.24 11.76
C ASN A 77 -2.85 13.71 12.12
N MET A 78 -1.88 14.59 12.30
CA MET A 78 -0.50 14.24 12.60
C MET A 78 -0.17 14.55 14.06
N ALA A 79 0.19 13.53 14.83
CA ALA A 79 0.69 13.66 16.19
C ALA A 79 2.13 13.12 16.30
N LYS A 80 2.96 13.77 17.11
CA LYS A 80 4.35 13.36 17.33
C LYS A 80 4.63 13.19 18.82
N SER A 81 5.18 12.03 19.19
CA SER A 81 5.60 11.71 20.56
C SER A 81 6.97 11.03 20.53
N GLY A 82 8.01 11.74 20.99
CA GLY A 82 9.39 11.29 20.87
C GLY A 82 9.79 11.04 19.40
N SER A 83 10.20 9.80 19.10
CA SER A 83 10.54 9.33 17.75
C SER A 83 9.35 8.83 16.95
N THR A 84 8.18 8.72 17.57
CA THR A 84 6.96 8.19 16.95
C THR A 84 6.16 9.32 16.30
N THR A 85 5.74 9.12 15.06
CA THR A 85 4.79 9.97 14.36
C THR A 85 3.57 9.14 13.98
N THR A 86 2.38 9.57 14.38
CA THR A 86 1.12 8.93 14.05
C THR A 86 0.34 9.81 13.09
N LEU A 87 -0.12 9.22 12.00
CA LEU A 87 -1.04 9.82 11.04
C LEU A 87 -2.38 9.12 11.23
N SER A 88 -3.30 9.74 11.98
CA SER A 88 -4.65 9.22 12.17
C SER A 88 -5.63 9.83 11.17
N ASP A 89 -6.74 9.15 10.93
CA ASP A 89 -7.77 9.57 9.96
C ASP A 89 -7.15 9.84 8.58
N PHE A 90 -6.17 9.00 8.20
CA PHE A 90 -5.53 9.09 6.90
C PHE A 90 -6.55 8.79 5.83
N ALA A 91 -6.76 9.75 4.93
CA ALA A 91 -7.65 9.65 3.79
C ALA A 91 -6.91 10.13 2.55
N LEU A 92 -6.66 9.23 1.61
CA LEU A 92 -6.22 9.55 0.25
C LEU A 92 -7.42 9.37 -0.66
N ASP A 93 -7.86 10.43 -1.33
CA ASP A 93 -9.03 10.42 -2.21
C ASP A 93 -8.65 10.80 -3.63
N GLY A 94 -9.10 9.99 -4.58
CA GLY A 94 -9.14 10.32 -6.01
C GLY A 94 -10.48 9.95 -6.64
N LYS A 95 -10.63 10.17 -7.94
CA LYS A 95 -11.90 9.88 -8.65
C LYS A 95 -12.25 8.38 -8.68
N SER A 96 -11.25 7.51 -8.70
CA SER A 96 -11.41 6.06 -8.90
C SER A 96 -10.63 5.21 -7.90
N PHE A 97 -10.07 5.84 -6.87
CA PHE A 97 -9.29 5.19 -5.83
C PHE A 97 -9.48 5.93 -4.50
N SER A 98 -9.38 5.20 -3.40
CA SER A 98 -9.41 5.76 -2.04
C SER A 98 -8.62 4.87 -1.09
N ILE A 99 -7.93 5.46 -0.11
CA ILE A 99 -7.31 4.73 1.00
C ILE A 99 -7.68 5.42 2.30
N ASP A 100 -8.28 4.67 3.22
CA ASP A 100 -8.68 5.16 4.55
C ASP A 100 -8.00 4.34 5.64
N GLY A 101 -7.40 4.99 6.64
CA GLY A 101 -6.77 4.28 7.75
C GLY A 101 -5.90 5.11 8.68
N ASN A 102 -4.86 4.47 9.20
CA ASN A 102 -3.90 5.06 10.13
C ASN A 102 -2.48 4.56 9.81
N VAL A 103 -1.49 5.40 10.04
CA VAL A 103 -0.07 5.07 9.82
C VAL A 103 0.74 5.48 11.05
N THR A 104 1.66 4.61 11.47
CA THR A 104 2.62 4.87 12.54
C THR A 104 4.03 4.75 11.99
N LEU A 105 4.80 5.81 12.16
CA LEU A 105 6.22 5.86 11.83
C LEU A 105 7.04 5.92 13.11
N VAL A 106 8.19 5.25 13.14
CA VAL A 106 9.18 5.34 14.22
C VAL A 106 10.52 5.71 13.60
N ASN A 107 11.11 6.82 14.05
CA ASN A 107 12.31 7.41 13.44
C ASN A 107 12.14 7.69 11.92
N GLY A 108 10.92 8.02 11.49
CA GLY A 108 10.59 8.26 10.08
C GLY A 108 10.37 7.00 9.24
N ALA A 109 10.69 5.81 9.75
CA ALA A 109 10.43 4.54 9.05
C ALA A 109 9.04 3.99 9.39
N LEU A 110 8.42 3.26 8.44
CA LEU A 110 7.14 2.61 8.65
C LEU A 110 7.23 1.59 9.79
N SER A 111 6.47 1.79 10.87
CA SER A 111 6.33 0.82 11.95
C SER A 111 5.05 0.00 11.81
N ALA A 112 3.94 0.67 11.47
CA ALA A 112 2.67 0.02 11.21
C ALA A 112 1.80 0.86 10.28
N ALA A 113 0.93 0.21 9.51
CA ALA A 113 -0.20 0.86 8.84
C ALA A 113 -1.42 -0.04 8.98
N ARG A 114 -2.60 0.56 9.17
CA ARG A 114 -3.87 -0.15 9.19
C ARG A 114 -4.86 0.63 8.37
N PHE A 115 -5.10 0.16 7.16
CA PHE A 115 -6.07 0.69 6.23
C PHE A 115 -7.35 -0.13 6.32
N SER A 116 -8.42 0.50 6.77
CA SER A 116 -9.75 -0.11 6.79
C SER A 116 -10.35 -0.22 5.40
N LYS A 117 -9.88 0.61 4.47
CA LYS A 117 -10.26 0.58 3.07
C LYS A 117 -9.07 0.91 2.19
N VAL A 118 -8.84 0.07 1.18
CA VAL A 118 -7.92 0.30 0.08
C VAL A 118 -8.68 -0.06 -1.19
N ALA A 119 -8.90 0.97 -2.01
CA ALA A 119 -9.46 0.81 -3.34
C ALA A 119 -8.52 1.49 -4.33
N LEU A 120 -7.76 0.73 -5.13
CA LEU A 120 -6.84 1.29 -6.14
C LEU A 120 -7.48 1.29 -7.53
N ASN A 121 -8.42 0.39 -7.75
CA ASN A 121 -9.27 0.29 -8.91
C ASN A 121 -10.75 0.46 -8.50
N ARG A 122 -11.59 0.72 -9.50
CA ARG A 122 -13.04 0.73 -9.28
C ARG A 122 -13.50 -0.69 -8.95
N GLY A 123 -14.11 -0.87 -7.78
CA GLY A 123 -14.63 -2.16 -7.32
C GLY A 123 -13.71 -2.88 -6.34
N ASP A 124 -12.52 -2.36 -6.06
CA ASP A 124 -11.70 -2.85 -4.95
C ASP A 124 -12.37 -2.50 -3.61
N ASP A 125 -12.43 -3.49 -2.72
CA ASP A 125 -12.92 -3.38 -1.35
C ASP A 125 -12.12 -4.32 -0.45
N VAL A 126 -10.93 -3.87 -0.05
CA VAL A 126 -10.05 -4.61 0.88
C VAL A 126 -9.55 -3.73 2.00
N ALA A 127 -9.34 -4.32 3.17
CA ALA A 127 -8.54 -3.80 4.25
C ALA A 127 -7.11 -4.32 4.12
N VAL A 128 -6.13 -3.50 4.51
CA VAL A 128 -4.71 -3.85 4.50
C VAL A 128 -4.09 -3.47 5.84
N SER A 129 -3.37 -4.40 6.47
CA SER A 129 -2.55 -4.10 7.63
C SER A 129 -1.09 -4.44 7.35
N VAL A 130 -0.19 -3.57 7.78
CA VAL A 130 1.25 -3.74 7.66
C VAL A 130 1.86 -3.55 9.04
N LYS A 131 2.73 -4.45 9.48
CA LYS A 131 3.44 -4.33 10.75
C LYS A 131 4.90 -4.70 10.58
N ARG A 132 5.79 -3.84 11.08
CA ARG A 132 7.21 -4.13 11.15
C ARG A 132 7.53 -5.06 12.33
N ALA A 133 8.33 -6.09 12.08
CA ALA A 133 8.82 -7.04 13.09
C ALA A 133 10.33 -7.25 12.90
N GLY A 134 11.16 -6.52 13.64
CA GLY A 134 12.61 -6.60 13.47
C GLY A 134 13.05 -6.06 12.11
N LYS A 135 13.53 -6.93 11.21
CA LYS A 135 13.92 -6.60 9.81
C LYS A 135 12.94 -7.21 8.79
N SER A 136 11.68 -7.37 9.19
CA SER A 136 10.64 -7.86 8.30
C SER A 136 9.36 -7.06 8.41
N TYR A 137 8.52 -7.19 7.39
CA TYR A 137 7.14 -6.72 7.38
C TYR A 137 6.17 -7.88 7.23
N ALA A 138 5.17 -7.92 8.09
CA ALA A 138 3.98 -8.74 7.90
C ALA A 138 2.88 -7.88 7.28
N VAL A 139 2.30 -8.36 6.19
CA VAL A 139 1.22 -7.72 5.45
C VAL A 139 0.01 -8.66 5.46
N ASP A 140 -1.13 -8.17 5.92
CA ASP A 140 -2.40 -8.89 5.87
C ASP A 140 -3.36 -8.11 4.99
N VAL A 141 -3.97 -8.80 4.02
CA VAL A 141 -4.98 -8.24 3.11
C VAL A 141 -6.27 -9.04 3.28
N SER A 142 -7.40 -8.39 3.50
CA SER A 142 -8.68 -9.08 3.53
C SER A 142 -9.82 -8.24 3.00
N GLY A 143 -10.79 -8.85 2.34
CA GLY A 143 -11.91 -8.09 1.81
C GLY A 143 -12.82 -8.83 0.84
N ALA A 144 -13.77 -8.07 0.29
CA ALA A 144 -14.79 -8.61 -0.61
C ALA A 144 -14.26 -8.76 -2.04
N SER A 145 -13.51 -7.79 -2.54
CA SER A 145 -13.09 -7.76 -3.95
C SER A 145 -11.76 -7.06 -4.15
N LEU A 146 -10.92 -7.63 -5.03
CA LEU A 146 -9.65 -7.03 -5.44
C LEU A 146 -9.39 -7.28 -6.94
N ASP A 147 -9.07 -6.23 -7.68
CA ASP A 147 -8.53 -6.31 -9.03
C ASP A 147 -7.01 -6.50 -8.99
N ALA A 148 -6.57 -7.70 -9.33
CA ALA A 148 -5.17 -8.09 -9.28
C ALA A 148 -4.42 -7.87 -10.60
N ARG A 149 -5.05 -7.30 -11.64
CA ARG A 149 -4.40 -7.17 -12.97
C ARG A 149 -3.07 -6.43 -12.92
N SER A 150 -3.02 -5.33 -12.18
CA SER A 150 -1.79 -4.53 -12.00
C SER A 150 -0.69 -5.32 -11.29
N LEU A 151 -1.06 -6.07 -10.25
CA LEU A 151 -0.16 -6.96 -9.51
C LEU A 151 0.36 -8.08 -10.41
N ILE A 152 -0.53 -8.79 -11.12
CA ILE A 152 -0.18 -9.87 -12.05
C ILE A 152 0.77 -9.35 -13.13
N LYS A 153 0.48 -8.18 -13.71
CA LYS A 153 1.36 -7.55 -14.71
C LYS A 153 2.74 -7.27 -14.13
N GLN A 154 2.82 -6.72 -12.92
CA GLN A 154 4.10 -6.43 -12.29
C GLN A 154 4.93 -7.69 -12.06
N PHE A 155 4.33 -8.72 -11.46
CA PHE A 155 5.02 -9.99 -11.17
C PHE A 155 5.44 -10.75 -12.44
N THR A 156 4.72 -10.58 -13.55
CA THR A 156 5.03 -11.25 -14.83
C THR A 156 6.00 -10.47 -15.73
N SER A 157 6.04 -9.14 -15.61
CA SER A 157 6.82 -8.28 -16.52
C SER A 157 8.17 -7.85 -15.93
N ASP A 158 8.27 -7.67 -14.61
CA ASP A 158 9.46 -7.13 -13.96
C ASP A 158 9.50 -7.51 -12.47
N VAL A 159 10.08 -8.68 -12.20
CA VAL A 159 10.23 -9.22 -10.83
C VAL A 159 11.14 -8.34 -9.97
N ASP A 160 12.08 -7.62 -10.59
CA ASP A 160 12.96 -6.67 -9.87
C ASP A 160 12.14 -5.46 -9.40
N THR A 161 11.20 -4.98 -10.22
CA THR A 161 10.25 -3.93 -9.80
C THR A 161 9.22 -4.44 -8.77
N ALA A 162 8.86 -5.73 -8.77
CA ALA A 162 8.08 -6.34 -7.68
C ALA A 162 8.78 -6.33 -6.32
N THR A 163 10.10 -6.23 -6.30
CA THR A 163 10.92 -6.20 -5.08
C THR A 163 11.53 -4.81 -4.78
N LYS A 164 11.48 -3.87 -5.74
CA LYS A 164 11.84 -2.46 -5.53
C LYS A 164 10.89 -1.79 -4.53
N GLY A 165 11.44 -1.31 -3.43
CA GLY A 165 10.73 -0.63 -2.33
C GLY A 165 10.69 -1.42 -1.02
N ALA A 166 10.87 -2.74 -1.06
CA ALA A 166 10.98 -3.58 0.14
C ALA A 166 12.35 -3.48 0.83
N GLY A 167 13.37 -3.00 0.12
CA GLY A 167 14.76 -3.10 0.56
C GLY A 167 15.21 -4.56 0.69
N SER A 168 16.20 -4.81 1.55
CA SER A 168 16.63 -6.18 1.91
C SER A 168 15.75 -6.84 2.96
N ASP A 169 14.72 -6.16 3.44
CA ASP A 169 13.88 -6.64 4.54
C ASP A 169 13.02 -7.83 4.05
N ALA A 170 12.76 -8.78 4.95
CA ALA A 170 11.89 -9.91 4.64
C ALA A 170 10.43 -9.47 4.65
N ILE A 171 9.61 -10.06 3.79
CA ILE A 171 8.17 -9.78 3.71
C ILE A 171 7.41 -11.10 3.82
N SER A 172 6.36 -11.10 4.63
CA SER A 172 5.31 -12.12 4.61
C SER A 172 3.97 -11.46 4.27
N VAL A 173 3.22 -12.05 3.34
CA VAL A 173 1.90 -11.59 2.93
C VAL A 173 0.89 -12.71 3.15
N SER A 174 -0.16 -12.43 3.92
CA SER A 174 -1.38 -13.24 3.98
C SER A 174 -2.50 -12.48 3.26
N ALA A 175 -3.29 -13.17 2.45
CA ALA A 175 -4.48 -12.59 1.84
C ALA A 175 -5.69 -13.52 1.93
N ASP A 176 -6.84 -12.99 2.33
CA ASP A 176 -8.15 -13.66 2.31
C ASP A 176 -9.17 -12.74 1.62
N VAL A 177 -9.43 -13.00 0.32
CA VAL A 177 -10.27 -12.14 -0.53
C VAL A 177 -11.36 -12.96 -1.17
N ALA A 178 -12.61 -12.53 -1.02
CA ALA A 178 -13.76 -13.29 -1.51
C ALA A 178 -13.82 -13.37 -3.05
N SER A 179 -13.40 -12.31 -3.76
CA SER A 179 -13.37 -12.24 -5.22
C SER A 179 -12.11 -11.53 -5.73
N LEU A 180 -11.37 -12.18 -6.63
CA LEU A 180 -10.17 -11.65 -7.26
C LEU A 180 -10.39 -11.56 -8.78
N THR A 181 -10.34 -10.35 -9.32
CA THR A 181 -10.45 -10.14 -10.78
C THR A 181 -9.06 -10.16 -11.43
N GLY A 182 -8.91 -10.96 -12.48
CA GLY A 182 -7.72 -11.08 -13.30
C GLY A 182 -7.89 -10.50 -14.70
N PHE A 183 -7.04 -10.94 -15.63
CA PHE A 183 -7.16 -10.57 -17.05
C PHE A 183 -8.32 -11.32 -17.73
N HIS A 184 -8.80 -10.79 -18.85
CA HIS A 184 -9.89 -11.39 -19.64
C HIS A 184 -11.20 -11.60 -18.84
N ASP A 185 -11.44 -10.73 -17.85
CA ASP A 185 -12.59 -10.80 -16.94
C ASP A 185 -12.67 -12.13 -16.14
N GLU A 186 -11.54 -12.84 -16.03
CA GLU A 186 -11.45 -14.03 -15.17
C GLU A 186 -11.63 -13.62 -13.71
N VAL A 187 -12.48 -14.34 -12.99
CA VAL A 187 -12.74 -14.13 -11.57
C VAL A 187 -12.42 -15.39 -10.80
N LEU A 188 -11.55 -15.26 -9.80
CA LEU A 188 -11.32 -16.30 -8.81
C LEU A 188 -12.10 -15.97 -7.54
N SER A 189 -12.78 -16.97 -6.99
CA SER A 189 -13.50 -16.84 -5.73
C SER A 189 -12.73 -17.48 -4.57
N ASN A 190 -12.94 -16.97 -3.36
CA ASN A 190 -12.38 -17.49 -2.11
C ASN A 190 -10.85 -17.63 -2.15
N LEU A 191 -10.17 -16.56 -2.58
CA LEU A 191 -8.71 -16.51 -2.60
C LEU A 191 -8.19 -16.58 -1.16
N LYS A 192 -7.31 -17.56 -0.91
CA LYS A 192 -6.38 -17.56 0.21
C LYS A 192 -4.96 -17.64 -0.31
N LEU A 193 -4.10 -16.75 0.16
CA LEU A 193 -2.70 -16.66 -0.26
C LEU A 193 -1.81 -16.51 0.97
N GLU A 194 -0.72 -17.27 0.98
CA GLU A 194 0.40 -17.10 1.88
C GLU A 194 1.68 -16.99 1.06
N TYR A 195 2.40 -15.88 1.20
CA TYR A 195 3.63 -15.61 0.48
C TYR A 195 4.71 -15.14 1.46
N SER A 196 5.95 -15.56 1.24
CA SER A 196 7.09 -14.99 1.96
C SER A 196 8.33 -14.89 1.09
N ALA A 197 9.09 -13.82 1.28
CA ALA A 197 10.35 -13.57 0.60
C ALA A 197 11.33 -12.81 1.49
N ALA A 198 12.61 -12.89 1.16
CA ALA A 198 13.68 -12.07 1.74
C ALA A 198 14.61 -11.58 0.62
N GLY A 199 14.62 -10.26 0.39
CA GLY A 199 15.24 -9.69 -0.82
C GLY A 199 14.65 -10.29 -2.09
N SER A 200 15.52 -10.78 -3.00
CA SER A 200 15.09 -11.42 -4.26
C SER A 200 14.71 -12.91 -4.10
N ARG A 201 14.88 -13.49 -2.90
CA ARG A 201 14.60 -14.91 -2.66
C ARG A 201 13.16 -15.09 -2.18
N VAL A 202 12.34 -15.75 -3.00
CA VAL A 202 11.04 -16.28 -2.58
C VAL A 202 11.26 -17.51 -1.70
N ASN A 203 10.72 -17.48 -0.48
CA ASN A 203 10.82 -18.58 0.48
C ASN A 203 9.65 -19.57 0.35
N GLY A 204 8.45 -19.06 0.06
CA GLY A 204 7.27 -19.90 -0.17
C GLY A 204 6.11 -19.11 -0.78
N LEU A 205 5.25 -19.84 -1.49
CA LEU A 205 3.97 -19.37 -2.00
C LEU A 205 2.95 -20.50 -1.87
N ASN A 206 1.83 -20.26 -1.20
CA ASN A 206 0.66 -21.12 -1.20
C ASN A 206 -0.55 -20.30 -1.63
N VAL A 207 -1.32 -20.80 -2.57
CA VAL A 207 -2.56 -20.17 -3.05
C VAL A 207 -3.64 -21.24 -3.15
N THR A 208 -4.83 -20.93 -2.65
CA THR A 208 -6.05 -21.67 -2.95
C THR A 208 -7.12 -20.70 -3.41
N ALA A 209 -7.87 -21.07 -4.44
CA ALA A 209 -9.04 -20.32 -4.91
C ALA A 209 -9.97 -21.27 -5.67
N ALA A 210 -11.11 -20.78 -6.14
CA ALA A 210 -11.96 -21.48 -7.09
C ALA A 210 -12.13 -20.63 -8.37
N ALA A 211 -11.99 -21.27 -9.53
CA ALA A 211 -12.26 -20.66 -10.83
C ALA A 211 -13.75 -20.28 -10.96
N SER A 212 -14.10 -19.52 -12.00
CA SER A 212 -15.50 -19.16 -12.29
C SER A 212 -16.42 -20.38 -12.50
N SER A 213 -15.87 -21.51 -12.92
CA SER A 213 -16.57 -22.81 -13.03
C SER A 213 -16.89 -23.48 -11.68
N GLY A 214 -16.25 -23.03 -10.60
CA GLY A 214 -16.20 -23.70 -9.30
C GLY A 214 -15.02 -24.67 -9.12
N ALA A 215 -14.21 -24.91 -10.15
CA ALA A 215 -13.06 -25.81 -10.04
C ALA A 215 -12.00 -25.27 -9.06
N PRO A 216 -11.43 -26.12 -8.19
CA PRO A 216 -10.40 -25.69 -7.25
C PRO A 216 -9.08 -25.41 -7.97
N ILE A 217 -8.47 -24.27 -7.64
CA ILE A 217 -7.12 -23.89 -8.03
C ILE A 217 -6.23 -24.00 -6.79
N THR A 218 -5.08 -24.65 -6.94
CA THR A 218 -4.04 -24.66 -5.91
C THR A 218 -2.68 -24.42 -6.54
N ILE A 219 -1.93 -23.47 -5.96
CA ILE A 219 -0.54 -23.20 -6.31
C ILE A 219 0.29 -23.39 -5.06
N ASN A 220 1.33 -24.21 -5.16
CA ASN A 220 2.30 -24.37 -4.08
C ASN A 220 3.72 -24.29 -4.63
N ASN A 221 4.52 -23.41 -4.07
CA ASN A 221 5.95 -23.31 -4.29
C ASN A 221 6.66 -23.57 -2.97
N THR A 222 7.23 -24.76 -2.83
CA THR A 222 8.12 -25.09 -1.71
C THR A 222 9.56 -25.14 -2.18
N THR A 223 10.45 -24.57 -1.36
CA THR A 223 11.89 -24.81 -1.50
C THR A 223 12.20 -26.15 -0.80
N SER A 224 12.67 -27.14 -1.54
CA SER A 224 13.17 -28.41 -0.98
C SER A 224 14.68 -28.53 -1.22
N GLU A 225 15.38 -29.32 -0.40
CA GLU A 225 16.82 -29.62 -0.53
C GLU A 225 17.12 -30.26 -1.89
N GLY A 226 17.37 -29.43 -2.91
CA GLY A 226 17.66 -29.88 -4.28
C GLY A 226 17.06 -29.02 -5.39
N GLY A 227 16.12 -28.10 -5.09
CA GLY A 227 15.57 -27.20 -6.11
C GLY A 227 14.24 -26.52 -5.74
N ARG A 228 13.80 -25.61 -6.60
CA ARG A 228 12.50 -24.93 -6.50
C ARG A 228 11.45 -25.74 -7.27
N VAL A 229 10.40 -26.20 -6.60
CA VAL A 229 9.29 -26.93 -7.23
C VAL A 229 8.03 -26.09 -7.18
N LEU A 230 7.57 -25.62 -8.34
CA LEU A 230 6.26 -25.01 -8.50
C LEU A 230 5.26 -26.09 -8.91
N ARG A 231 4.24 -26.33 -8.09
CA ARG A 231 3.10 -27.20 -8.43
C ARG A 231 1.87 -26.34 -8.63
N VAL A 232 1.26 -26.47 -9.80
CA VAL A 232 -0.03 -25.86 -10.14
C VAL A 232 -1.01 -26.99 -10.41
N LYS A 233 -2.17 -26.95 -9.74
CA LYS A 233 -3.29 -27.86 -9.99
C LYS A 233 -4.50 -27.00 -10.32
N SER A 234 -5.03 -27.19 -11.53
CA SER A 234 -6.31 -26.66 -12.00
C SER A 234 -7.11 -27.83 -12.57
N ALA A 235 -8.43 -27.84 -12.35
CA ALA A 235 -9.32 -28.82 -12.97
C ALA A 235 -9.90 -28.33 -14.32
N ASP A 236 -9.76 -27.03 -14.61
CA ASP A 236 -10.09 -26.44 -15.90
C ASP A 236 -8.79 -26.07 -16.62
N ALA A 237 -8.53 -26.74 -17.74
CA ALA A 237 -7.42 -26.47 -18.65
C ALA A 237 -7.94 -26.53 -20.08
#